data_AF-A0A3L6JJ59-F1
#
_entry.id   AF-A0A3L6JJ59-F1
#
_cell.length_a   1.000
_cell.length_b   1.000
_cell.length_c   1.000
_cell.angle_alpha   90.00
_cell.angle_beta   90.00
_cell.angle_gamma   90.00
#
_symmetry.space_group_name_H-M   'P 1'
#
loop_
_entity.id
_entity.type
_entity.pdbx_description
1 polymer ?
#
loop_
_entity_poly.entity_id
_entity_poly.type
_entity_poly.pdbx_seq_one_letter_code
_entity_poly.pdbx_strand_id
1 'polypeptide(L)'
;MSLRFEESLLLREKTELEAKLKKIRKDKNDDSAELPKSEKARLEEINELLKKKIISVTMTQSLVNHIDDLVKDRAGRSRAQMIEDSVRWFLDFTVHKWNERGIYVNTSRAVLESEAISSLFFSKLTPSDQYELGLTAGAQSPVADVVRLIHGEDPGKVGSRDLVLGLLQDNGWGSISHTEQGLVVISSPFYPAPFIRGYLESLLKVKLKVVETNVKENVALQVVK
;
A
#
# COMPACT_ATOMS: atom_id res chain seq x y z
N MET A 1 -2.47 -6.42 4.34
CA MET A 1 -1.80 -5.12 4.33
C MET A 1 -0.32 -5.45 4.27
N SER A 2 0.48 -4.81 3.42
CA SER A 2 1.92 -5.04 3.46
C SER A 2 2.43 -4.61 4.83
N LEU A 3 3.33 -5.40 5.42
CA LEU A 3 4.04 -5.05 6.65
C LEU A 3 4.71 -3.67 6.55
N ARG A 4 5.07 -3.22 5.34
CA ARG A 4 5.59 -1.86 5.10
C ARG A 4 4.55 -0.79 5.39
N PHE A 5 3.32 -1.00 4.92
CA PHE A 5 2.25 -0.04 5.12
C PHE A 5 1.90 0.03 6.61
N GLU A 6 1.78 -1.11 7.29
CA GLU A 6 1.60 -1.18 8.75
C GLU A 6 2.72 -0.45 9.51
N GLU A 7 3.99 -0.75 9.21
CA GLU A 7 5.13 -0.07 9.81
C GLU A 7 5.12 1.44 9.54
N SER A 8 4.74 1.86 8.33
CA SER A 8 4.67 3.28 7.97
C SER A 8 3.56 4.03 8.71
N LEU A 9 2.40 3.39 8.92
CA LEU A 9 1.32 3.92 9.74
C LEU A 9 1.78 4.07 11.20
N LEU A 10 2.42 3.04 11.75
CA LEU A 10 2.96 3.06 13.10
C LEU A 10 4.03 4.15 13.27
N LEU A 11 4.93 4.33 12.30
CA LEU A 11 5.95 5.38 12.30
C LEU A 11 5.33 6.78 12.24
N ARG A 12 4.28 6.96 11.44
CA ARG A 12 3.55 8.23 11.36
C ARG A 12 2.85 8.54 12.68
N GLU A 13 2.10 7.59 13.23
CA GLU A 13 1.42 7.71 14.52
C GLU A 13 2.42 8.03 15.64
N LYS A 14 3.55 7.32 15.68
CA LYS A 14 4.67 7.61 16.60
C LYS A 14 5.15 9.05 16.47
N THR A 15 5.41 9.51 15.25
CA THR A 15 5.91 10.86 14.98
C THR A 15 4.92 11.93 15.46
N GLU A 16 3.62 11.70 15.24
CA GLU A 16 2.56 12.60 15.69
C GLU A 16 2.46 12.66 17.22
N LEU A 17 2.54 11.51 17.90
CA LEU A 17 2.53 11.44 19.37
C LEU A 17 3.78 12.09 19.98
N GLU A 18 4.96 11.88 19.41
CA GLU A 18 6.21 12.52 19.84
C GLU A 18 6.16 14.05 19.63
N ALA A 19 5.59 14.52 18.51
CA ALA A 19 5.39 15.94 18.26
C ALA A 19 4.40 16.56 19.26
N LYS A 20 3.30 15.88 19.59
CA LYS A 20 2.36 16.30 20.64
C LYS A 20 3.06 16.41 22.00
N LEU A 21 3.83 15.40 22.40
CA LEU A 21 4.58 15.41 23.66
C LEU A 21 5.54 16.61 23.72
N LYS A 22 6.29 16.84 22.65
CA LYS A 22 7.21 17.99 22.54
C LYS A 22 6.48 19.33 22.66
N LYS A 23 5.28 19.44 22.07
CA LYS A 23 4.44 20.64 22.18
C LYS A 23 3.95 20.86 23.62
N ILE A 24 3.46 19.81 24.28
CA ILE A 24 3.00 19.91 25.68
C ILE A 24 4.12 20.38 26.60
N ARG A 25 5.33 19.81 26.46
CA ARG A 25 6.50 20.22 27.26
C ARG A 25 6.87 21.68 27.04
N LYS A 26 6.82 22.13 25.78
CA LYS A 26 7.07 23.54 25.42
C LYS A 26 5.99 24.48 25.98
N ASP A 27 4.72 24.12 25.85
CA ASP A 27 3.59 24.96 26.30
C ASP A 27 3.54 25.09 27.82
N LYS A 28 3.94 24.04 28.55
CA LYS A 28 4.00 24.03 30.02
C LYS A 28 5.34 24.52 30.59
N ASN A 29 6.34 24.75 29.73
CA ASN A 29 7.74 24.98 30.13
C ASN A 29 8.23 23.96 31.17
N ASP A 30 7.84 22.70 30.98
CA ASP A 30 8.04 21.60 31.91
C ASP A 30 8.42 20.34 31.13
N ASP A 31 9.69 19.95 31.23
CA ASP A 31 10.23 18.76 30.58
C ASP A 31 9.68 17.45 31.15
N SER A 32 9.09 17.48 32.36
CA SER A 32 8.45 16.33 32.99
C SER A 32 7.00 16.13 32.51
N ALA A 33 6.47 17.05 31.71
CA ALA A 33 5.12 16.91 31.19
C ALA A 33 5.00 15.66 30.30
N GLU A 34 3.95 14.87 30.56
CA GLU A 34 3.65 13.62 29.87
C GLU A 34 2.42 13.73 28.97
N LEU A 35 2.32 12.80 28.02
CA LEU A 35 1.10 12.57 27.26
C LEU A 35 -0.02 12.06 28.19
N PRO A 36 -1.29 12.26 27.82
CA PRO A 36 -2.42 11.56 28.43
C PRO A 36 -2.15 10.05 28.52
N LYS A 37 -2.63 9.40 29.58
CA LYS A 37 -2.35 7.99 29.89
C LYS A 37 -2.60 7.04 28.70
N SER A 38 -3.68 7.26 27.93
CA SER A 38 -4.00 6.47 26.74
C SER A 38 -2.99 6.65 25.61
N GLU A 39 -2.60 7.89 25.32
CA GLU A 39 -1.62 8.22 24.29
C GLU A 39 -0.21 7.74 24.68
N LYS A 40 0.14 7.80 25.96
CA LYS A 40 1.40 7.25 26.49
C LYS A 40 1.47 5.73 26.32
N ALA A 41 0.41 5.01 26.72
CA ALA A 41 0.35 3.56 26.55
C ALA A 41 0.45 3.15 25.07
N ARG A 42 -0.21 3.89 24.18
CA ARG A 42 -0.13 3.67 22.74
C ARG A 42 1.27 3.90 22.19
N LEU A 43 1.95 4.96 22.61
CA LEU A 43 3.34 5.24 22.22
C LEU A 43 4.30 4.13 22.69
N GLU A 44 4.11 3.60 23.91
CA GLU A 44 4.90 2.48 24.44
C GLU A 44 4.67 1.19 23.62
N GLU A 45 3.42 0.88 23.29
CA GLU A 45 3.06 -0.24 22.42
C GLU A 45 3.75 -0.14 21.05
N ILE A 46 3.63 1.02 20.38
CA ILE A 46 4.27 1.27 19.08
C ILE A 46 5.79 1.09 19.17
N ASN A 47 6.41 1.57 20.26
CA ASN A 47 7.85 1.42 20.46
C ASN A 47 8.29 -0.03 20.63
N GLU A 48 7.51 -0.86 21.33
CA GLU A 48 7.81 -2.29 21.43
C GLU A 48 7.59 -3.03 20.11
N LEU A 49 6.58 -2.65 19.32
CA LEU A 49 6.36 -3.23 17.98
C LEU A 49 7.48 -2.88 17.00
N LEU A 50 8.00 -1.65 17.04
CA LEU A 50 9.09 -1.18 16.15
C LEU A 50 10.50 -1.56 16.65
N LYS A 51 10.60 -2.26 17.78
CA LYS A 51 11.88 -2.61 18.40
C LYS A 51 12.63 -3.66 17.58
N LYS A 52 13.79 -3.27 17.05
CA LYS A 52 14.67 -4.20 16.33
C LYS A 52 15.29 -5.22 17.27
N LYS A 53 15.24 -6.50 16.89
CA LYS A 53 15.90 -7.62 17.58
C LYS A 53 17.01 -8.18 16.71
N ILE A 54 18.14 -8.51 17.33
CA ILE A 54 19.25 -9.17 16.63
C ILE A 54 18.94 -10.67 16.54
N ILE A 55 18.92 -11.19 15.33
CA ILE A 55 18.78 -12.62 15.04
C ILE A 55 20.01 -13.08 14.24
N SER A 56 20.53 -14.26 14.58
CA SER A 56 21.65 -14.89 13.86
C SER A 56 21.12 -15.95 12.91
N VAL A 57 21.54 -15.90 11.64
CA VAL A 57 21.16 -16.88 10.61
C VAL A 57 22.39 -17.34 9.84
N THR A 58 22.39 -18.60 9.41
CA THR A 58 23.45 -19.16 8.55
C THR A 58 23.00 -19.11 7.08
N MET A 59 23.88 -18.63 6.20
CA MET A 59 23.63 -18.50 4.76
C MET A 59 24.84 -19.04 3.98
N THR A 60 24.61 -19.48 2.74
CA THR A 60 25.70 -19.91 1.87
C THR A 60 26.56 -18.71 1.45
N GLN A 61 27.86 -18.92 1.29
CA GLN A 61 28.78 -17.85 0.88
C GLN A 61 28.39 -17.21 -0.46
N SER A 62 27.89 -18.01 -1.40
CA SER A 62 27.41 -17.51 -2.69
C SER A 62 26.27 -16.50 -2.54
N LEU A 63 25.33 -16.75 -1.62
CA LEU A 63 24.21 -15.83 -1.38
C LEU A 63 24.68 -14.55 -0.68
N VAL A 64 25.62 -14.66 0.27
CA VAL A 64 26.23 -13.50 0.92
C VAL A 64 26.95 -12.62 -0.09
N ASN A 65 27.76 -13.22 -0.98
CA ASN A 65 28.46 -12.48 -2.03
C ASN A 65 27.48 -11.76 -2.97
N HIS A 66 26.37 -12.41 -3.32
CA HIS A 66 25.37 -11.77 -4.18
C HIS A 66 24.68 -10.56 -3.50
N ILE A 67 24.40 -10.67 -2.20
CA ILE A 67 23.90 -9.52 -1.42
C ILE A 67 24.95 -8.40 -1.38
N ASP A 68 26.23 -8.73 -1.24
CA ASP A 68 27.33 -7.75 -1.26
C ASP A 68 27.43 -7.00 -2.57
N ASP A 69 27.32 -7.71 -3.69
CA ASP A 69 27.32 -7.11 -5.03
C ASP A 69 26.15 -6.12 -5.16
N LEU A 70 24.95 -6.50 -4.72
CA LEU A 70 23.77 -5.62 -4.74
C LEU A 70 23.92 -4.38 -3.85
N VAL A 71 24.55 -4.51 -2.68
CA VAL A 71 24.86 -3.34 -1.81
C VAL A 71 25.89 -2.43 -2.47
N LYS A 72 26.93 -3.00 -3.10
CA LYS A 72 27.96 -2.25 -3.84
C LYS A 72 27.35 -1.49 -5.02
N ASP A 73 26.40 -2.12 -5.71
CA ASP A 73 25.65 -1.53 -6.82
C ASP A 73 24.55 -0.57 -6.35
N ARG A 74 24.46 -0.31 -5.04
CA ARG A 74 23.49 0.60 -4.39
C ARG A 74 22.03 0.18 -4.56
N ALA A 75 21.76 -1.09 -4.87
CA ALA A 75 20.41 -1.65 -4.85
C ALA A 75 19.84 -1.73 -3.42
N GLY A 76 20.69 -1.79 -2.40
CA GLY A 76 20.32 -1.68 -0.99
C GLY A 76 21.38 -0.93 -0.18
N ARG A 77 21.00 -0.35 0.98
CA ARG A 77 21.96 0.42 1.81
C ARG A 77 22.89 -0.45 2.64
N SER A 78 22.44 -1.66 3.00
CA SER A 78 23.21 -2.61 3.80
C SER A 78 22.66 -4.03 3.66
N ARG A 79 23.48 -5.04 4.02
CA ARG A 79 23.05 -6.45 4.10
C ARG A 79 21.82 -6.62 4.99
N ALA A 80 21.86 -5.99 6.18
CA ALA A 80 20.81 -6.11 7.17
C ALA A 80 19.47 -5.59 6.63
N GLN A 81 19.48 -4.43 5.98
CA GLN A 81 18.27 -3.88 5.36
C GLN A 81 17.75 -4.81 4.25
N MET A 82 18.63 -5.30 3.37
CA MET A 82 18.20 -6.17 2.27
C MET A 82 17.58 -7.49 2.77
N ILE A 83 18.15 -8.08 3.83
CA ILE A 83 17.61 -9.29 4.44
C ILE A 83 16.25 -9.00 5.09
N GLU A 84 16.15 -7.89 5.84
CA GLU A 84 14.89 -7.44 6.44
C GLU A 84 13.79 -7.24 5.37
N ASP A 85 14.11 -6.52 4.29
CA ASP A 85 13.19 -6.26 3.18
C ASP A 85 12.79 -7.55 2.44
N SER A 86 13.73 -8.50 2.29
CA SER A 86 13.46 -9.79 1.64
C SER A 86 12.52 -10.67 2.47
N VAL A 87 12.75 -10.75 3.78
CA VAL A 87 11.85 -11.46 4.71
C VAL A 87 10.47 -10.80 4.72
N ARG A 88 10.42 -9.47 4.71
CA ARG A 88 9.17 -8.71 4.63
C ARG A 88 8.40 -9.05 3.35
N TRP A 89 9.07 -9.03 2.19
CA TRP A 89 8.46 -9.42 0.92
C TRP A 89 7.97 -10.87 0.91
N PHE A 90 8.74 -11.79 1.49
CA PHE A 90 8.35 -13.20 1.60
C PHE A 90 7.01 -13.36 2.35
N LEU A 91 6.79 -12.55 3.39
CA LEU A 91 5.55 -12.54 4.16
C LEU A 91 4.42 -11.81 3.40
N ASP A 92 4.68 -10.60 2.90
CA ASP A 92 3.69 -9.76 2.21
C ASP A 92 3.10 -10.43 0.98
N PHE A 93 3.95 -11.05 0.16
CA PHE A 93 3.52 -11.79 -1.03
C PHE A 93 3.12 -13.22 -0.73
N THR A 94 3.04 -13.60 0.54
CA THR A 94 2.69 -14.95 1.01
C THR A 94 3.44 -16.04 0.24
N VAL A 95 4.75 -15.85 0.03
CA VAL A 95 5.58 -16.75 -0.80
C VAL A 95 5.57 -18.18 -0.27
N HIS A 96 5.43 -18.35 1.05
CA HIS A 96 5.23 -19.65 1.70
C HIS A 96 3.95 -20.41 1.28
N LYS A 97 2.98 -19.74 0.64
CA LYS A 97 1.76 -20.36 0.08
C LYS A 97 1.88 -20.70 -1.41
N TRP A 98 2.96 -20.26 -2.06
CA TRP A 98 3.16 -20.54 -3.48
C TRP A 98 3.41 -22.03 -3.68
N ASN A 99 2.93 -22.55 -4.80
CA ASN A 99 3.11 -23.95 -5.16
C ASN A 99 3.31 -24.07 -6.68
N GLU A 100 3.56 -25.28 -7.15
CA GLU A 100 3.78 -25.59 -8.58
C GLU A 100 2.65 -25.07 -9.49
N ARG A 101 1.44 -24.86 -8.95
CA ARG A 101 0.25 -24.46 -9.71
C ARG A 101 0.03 -22.96 -9.70
N GLY A 102 0.71 -22.16 -8.88
CA GLY A 102 0.54 -20.71 -8.95
C GLY A 102 1.15 -19.89 -7.82
N ILE A 103 1.18 -18.59 -8.11
CA ILE A 103 1.53 -17.51 -7.20
C ILE A 103 0.26 -17.13 -6.43
N TYR A 104 0.38 -16.99 -5.11
CA TYR A 104 -0.72 -16.57 -4.24
C TYR A 104 -0.28 -15.37 -3.42
N VAL A 105 -1.11 -14.33 -3.41
CA VAL A 105 -0.94 -13.15 -2.55
C VAL A 105 -2.17 -13.06 -1.67
N ASN A 106 -1.97 -13.18 -0.35
CA ASN A 106 -3.04 -13.31 0.65
C ASN A 106 -3.93 -14.54 0.43
N THR A 107 -5.16 -14.32 -0.05
CA THR A 107 -6.17 -15.34 -0.37
C THR A 107 -6.40 -15.46 -1.88
N SER A 108 -5.68 -14.67 -2.69
CA SER A 108 -5.93 -14.53 -4.11
C SER A 108 -4.80 -15.15 -4.92
N ARG A 109 -5.16 -15.89 -5.97
CA ARG A 109 -4.19 -16.31 -6.97
C ARG A 109 -3.80 -15.11 -7.81
N ALA A 110 -2.51 -14.83 -7.91
CA ALA A 110 -1.97 -13.74 -8.68
C ALA A 110 -1.40 -14.25 -10.01
N VAL A 111 -1.48 -13.39 -11.03
CA VAL A 111 -0.81 -13.57 -12.32
C VAL A 111 0.07 -12.35 -12.58
N LEU A 112 1.19 -12.55 -13.27
CA LEU A 112 2.02 -11.45 -13.72
C LEU A 112 1.49 -10.97 -15.06
N GLU A 113 1.07 -9.71 -15.12
CA GLU A 113 0.57 -9.06 -16.33
C GLU A 113 1.62 -8.04 -16.82
N SER A 114 1.93 -8.07 -18.11
CA SER A 114 2.78 -7.06 -18.74
C SER A 114 1.96 -5.81 -19.06
N GLU A 115 2.47 -4.65 -18.66
CA GLU A 115 1.87 -3.34 -18.96
C GLU A 115 1.67 -3.15 -20.48
N ALA A 116 2.61 -3.61 -21.30
CA ALA A 116 2.51 -3.52 -22.76
C ALA A 116 1.35 -4.37 -23.31
N ILE A 117 1.16 -5.57 -22.76
CA ILE A 117 0.04 -6.45 -23.15
C ILE A 117 -1.29 -5.83 -22.71
N SER A 118 -1.35 -5.34 -21.47
CA SER A 118 -2.55 -4.69 -20.95
C SER A 118 -2.94 -3.48 -21.79
N SER A 119 -1.97 -2.61 -22.09
CA SER A 119 -2.16 -1.44 -22.96
C SER A 119 -2.70 -1.81 -24.34
N LEU A 120 -2.14 -2.85 -24.96
CA LEU A 120 -2.63 -3.35 -26.25
C LEU A 120 -4.06 -3.89 -26.15
N PHE A 121 -4.39 -4.63 -25.10
CA PHE A 121 -5.74 -5.14 -24.87
C PHE A 121 -6.75 -3.99 -24.74
N PHE A 122 -6.48 -3.03 -23.85
CA PHE A 122 -7.36 -1.88 -23.62
C PHE A 122 -7.47 -0.97 -24.85
N SER A 123 -6.45 -0.89 -25.71
CA SER A 123 -6.51 -0.13 -26.97
C SER A 123 -7.57 -0.63 -27.96
N LYS A 124 -8.06 -1.87 -27.80
CA LYS A 124 -9.12 -2.46 -28.65
C LYS A 124 -10.53 -2.16 -28.15
N LEU A 125 -10.66 -1.57 -26.97
CA LEU A 125 -11.93 -1.28 -26.30
C LEU A 125 -12.25 0.20 -26.41
N THR A 126 -13.53 0.55 -26.59
CA THR A 126 -13.95 1.94 -26.48
C THR A 126 -13.84 2.41 -25.03
N PRO A 127 -13.69 3.72 -24.75
CA PRO A 127 -13.68 4.22 -23.36
C PRO A 127 -14.90 3.79 -22.54
N SER A 128 -16.06 3.59 -23.17
CA SER A 128 -17.27 3.09 -22.51
C SER A 128 -17.11 1.62 -22.11
N ASP A 129 -16.60 0.78 -23.01
CA ASP A 129 -16.36 -0.65 -22.72
C ASP A 129 -15.32 -0.82 -21.61
N GLN A 130 -14.26 0.00 -21.63
CA GLN A 130 -13.25 0.01 -20.58
C GLN A 130 -13.87 0.34 -19.22
N TYR A 131 -14.77 1.33 -19.16
CA TYR A 131 -15.46 1.73 -17.95
C TYR A 131 -16.39 0.64 -17.42
N GLU A 132 -17.21 0.02 -18.28
CA GLU A 132 -18.10 -1.09 -17.89
C GLU A 132 -17.32 -2.33 -17.42
N LEU A 133 -16.20 -2.63 -18.09
CA LEU A 133 -15.29 -3.68 -17.64
C LEU A 133 -14.71 -3.35 -16.26
N GLY A 134 -14.35 -2.08 -16.04
CA GLY A 134 -13.92 -1.56 -14.74
C GLY A 134 -14.97 -1.79 -13.66
N LEU A 135 -16.23 -1.40 -13.91
CA LEU A 135 -17.34 -1.61 -12.97
C LEU A 135 -17.51 -3.09 -12.58
N THR A 136 -17.41 -3.98 -13.55
CA THR A 136 -17.52 -5.42 -13.33
C THR A 136 -16.35 -5.94 -12.50
N ALA A 137 -15.12 -5.57 -12.87
CA ALA A 137 -13.91 -5.99 -12.20
C ALA A 137 -13.80 -5.46 -10.76
N GLY A 138 -14.18 -4.20 -10.52
CA GLY A 138 -14.14 -3.59 -9.18
C GLY A 138 -15.18 -4.18 -8.24
N ALA A 139 -16.37 -4.54 -8.75
CA ALA A 139 -17.40 -5.23 -7.97
C ALA A 139 -16.98 -6.63 -7.49
N GLN A 140 -16.06 -7.28 -8.21
CA GLN A 140 -15.51 -8.61 -7.90
C GLN A 140 -14.02 -8.53 -7.49
N SER A 141 -13.58 -7.37 -7.02
CA SER A 141 -12.17 -7.12 -6.75
C SER A 141 -11.64 -8.05 -5.66
N PRO A 142 -10.50 -8.74 -5.89
CA PRO A 142 -9.81 -9.48 -4.82
C PRO A 142 -9.36 -8.59 -3.66
N VAL A 143 -9.17 -7.29 -3.89
CA VAL A 143 -8.87 -6.32 -2.83
C VAL A 143 -10.06 -6.21 -1.86
N ALA A 144 -11.30 -6.28 -2.36
CA ALA A 144 -12.48 -6.28 -1.50
C ALA A 144 -12.50 -7.49 -0.54
N ASP A 145 -12.12 -8.68 -1.02
CA ASP A 145 -12.04 -9.88 -0.21
C ASP A 145 -10.94 -9.76 0.86
N VAL A 146 -9.78 -9.20 0.52
CA VAL A 146 -8.72 -8.95 1.51
C VAL A 146 -9.22 -7.99 2.60
N VAL A 147 -9.86 -6.88 2.23
CA VAL A 147 -10.40 -5.90 3.20
C VAL A 147 -11.43 -6.55 4.13
N ARG A 148 -12.32 -7.38 3.60
CA ARG A 148 -13.38 -8.03 4.39
C ARG A 148 -12.89 -9.19 5.23
N LEU A 149 -12.18 -10.14 4.63
CA LEU A 149 -11.83 -11.42 5.25
C LEU A 149 -10.60 -11.33 6.14
N ILE A 150 -9.66 -10.42 5.84
CA ILE A 150 -8.42 -10.27 6.59
C ILE A 150 -8.51 -9.12 7.59
N HIS A 151 -9.11 -7.97 7.20
CA HIS A 151 -9.19 -6.78 8.05
C HIS A 151 -10.53 -6.62 8.76
N GLY A 152 -11.56 -7.40 8.39
CA GLY A 152 -12.90 -7.26 8.98
C GLY A 152 -13.59 -5.93 8.63
N GLU A 153 -13.13 -5.26 7.59
CA GLU A 153 -13.60 -3.95 7.16
C GLU A 153 -14.48 -4.02 5.90
N ASP A 154 -15.12 -2.90 5.54
CA ASP A 154 -15.92 -2.80 4.32
C ASP A 154 -15.24 -1.84 3.34
N PRO A 155 -14.85 -2.28 2.13
CA PRO A 155 -14.18 -1.41 1.15
C PRO A 155 -15.03 -0.20 0.72
N GLY A 156 -16.35 -0.21 0.94
CA GLY A 156 -17.22 0.94 0.68
C GLY A 156 -17.19 2.02 1.75
N LYS A 157 -16.61 1.76 2.93
CA LYS A 157 -16.54 2.74 4.01
C LYS A 157 -15.39 3.73 3.78
N VAL A 158 -15.65 5.00 4.07
CA VAL A 158 -14.65 6.07 3.95
C VAL A 158 -13.41 5.78 4.79
N GLY A 159 -13.58 5.23 6.01
CA GLY A 159 -12.46 4.88 6.89
C GLY A 159 -11.53 3.79 6.35
N SER A 160 -12.01 2.98 5.40
CA SER A 160 -11.24 1.88 4.79
C SER A 160 -10.53 2.30 3.50
N ARG A 161 -10.69 3.56 3.06
CA ARG A 161 -10.18 4.02 1.76
C ARG A 161 -8.65 3.97 1.68
N ASP A 162 -7.95 4.36 2.74
CA ASP A 162 -6.48 4.32 2.81
C ASP A 162 -5.98 2.90 2.61
N LEU A 163 -6.62 1.94 3.27
CA LEU A 163 -6.32 0.53 3.14
C LEU A 163 -6.57 0.04 1.71
N VAL A 164 -7.75 0.34 1.13
CA VAL A 164 -8.08 -0.10 -0.24
C VAL A 164 -7.09 0.46 -1.26
N LEU A 165 -6.81 1.76 -1.21
CA LEU A 165 -5.91 2.42 -2.15
C LEU A 165 -4.46 1.96 -1.93
N GLY A 166 -4.03 1.75 -0.69
CA GLY A 166 -2.72 1.18 -0.37
C GLY A 166 -2.55 -0.23 -0.94
N LEU A 167 -3.56 -1.09 -0.80
CA LEU A 167 -3.54 -2.43 -1.39
C LEU A 167 -3.45 -2.40 -2.92
N LEU A 168 -4.15 -1.49 -3.59
CA LEU A 168 -4.05 -1.34 -5.05
C LEU A 168 -2.64 -0.90 -5.47
N GLN A 169 -2.07 0.08 -4.75
CA GLN A 169 -0.69 0.53 -4.99
C GLN A 169 0.32 -0.61 -4.79
N ASP A 170 0.18 -1.39 -3.71
CA ASP A 170 1.05 -2.55 -3.41
C ASP A 170 0.96 -3.64 -4.49
N ASN A 171 -0.16 -3.69 -5.23
CA ASN A 171 -0.37 -4.60 -6.37
C ASN A 171 -0.06 -3.96 -7.73
N GLY A 172 0.66 -2.83 -7.76
CA GLY A 172 1.23 -2.28 -8.98
C GLY A 172 0.26 -1.44 -9.83
N TRP A 173 -0.84 -0.93 -9.27
CA TRP A 173 -1.78 -0.09 -10.01
C TRP A 173 -1.23 1.30 -10.41
N GLY A 174 -0.10 1.69 -9.82
CA GLY A 174 0.50 3.02 -9.93
C GLY A 174 0.75 3.61 -8.54
N SER A 175 1.35 4.79 -8.50
CA SER A 175 1.52 5.56 -7.26
C SER A 175 0.24 6.32 -6.95
N ILE A 176 -0.41 6.02 -5.83
CA ILE A 176 -1.74 6.52 -5.47
C ILE A 176 -1.62 7.50 -4.31
N SER A 177 -2.14 8.70 -4.51
CA SER A 177 -2.36 9.69 -3.44
C SER A 177 -3.83 10.08 -3.40
N HIS A 178 -4.30 10.50 -2.24
CA HIS A 178 -5.66 11.00 -2.12
C HIS A 178 -5.80 12.07 -1.04
N THR A 179 -6.87 12.86 -1.10
CA THR A 179 -7.17 13.93 -0.15
C THR A 179 -8.46 13.66 0.62
N GLU A 180 -8.61 14.32 1.77
CA GLU A 180 -9.85 14.27 2.56
C GLU A 180 -11.08 14.76 1.77
N GLN A 181 -10.88 15.66 0.80
CA GLN A 181 -11.94 16.16 -0.08
C GLN A 181 -12.36 15.15 -1.15
N GLY A 182 -11.73 13.96 -1.18
CA GLY A 182 -12.10 12.86 -2.08
C GLY A 182 -11.46 12.95 -3.46
N LEU A 183 -10.38 13.70 -3.63
CA LEU A 183 -9.56 13.64 -4.84
C LEU A 183 -8.62 12.43 -4.73
N VAL A 184 -8.60 11.57 -5.74
CA VAL A 184 -7.66 10.45 -5.89
C VAL A 184 -6.81 10.73 -7.12
N VAL A 185 -5.48 10.69 -6.98
CA VAL A 185 -4.52 10.87 -8.06
C VAL A 185 -3.65 9.63 -8.17
N ILE A 186 -3.61 9.04 -9.36
CA ILE A 186 -2.79 7.87 -9.67
C ILE A 186 -1.75 8.29 -10.71
N SER A 187 -0.48 8.25 -10.32
CA SER A 187 0.68 8.50 -11.19
C SER A 187 1.26 7.20 -11.72
N SER A 188 1.68 7.22 -12.99
CA SER A 188 2.13 6.03 -13.71
C SER A 188 1.11 4.88 -13.61
N PRO A 189 -0.15 5.13 -13.99
CA PRO A 189 -1.24 4.16 -13.85
C PRO A 189 -1.01 2.96 -14.76
N PHE A 190 -1.20 1.75 -14.23
CA PHE A 190 -1.10 0.52 -15.03
C PHE A 190 -2.28 0.35 -16.00
N TYR A 191 -3.47 0.82 -15.60
CA TYR A 191 -4.72 0.73 -16.38
C TYR A 191 -5.17 2.09 -16.91
N PRO A 192 -5.98 2.14 -17.98
CA PRO A 192 -6.48 3.42 -18.51
C PRO A 192 -7.52 4.05 -17.58
N ALA A 193 -7.62 5.39 -17.64
CA ALA A 193 -8.51 6.18 -16.78
C ALA A 193 -9.98 5.71 -16.74
N PRO A 194 -10.64 5.36 -17.88
CA PRO A 194 -12.03 4.91 -17.84
C PRO A 194 -12.21 3.61 -17.05
N PHE A 195 -11.29 2.64 -17.21
CA PHE A 195 -11.30 1.39 -16.45
C PHE A 195 -11.08 1.65 -14.95
N ILE A 196 -10.04 2.42 -14.60
CA ILE A 196 -9.75 2.78 -13.20
C ILE A 196 -10.97 3.44 -12.56
N ARG A 197 -11.63 4.36 -13.26
CA ARG A 197 -12.84 5.01 -12.76
C ARG A 197 -13.94 4.00 -12.45
N GLY A 198 -14.32 3.15 -13.40
CA GLY A 198 -15.36 2.14 -13.18
C GLY A 198 -15.00 1.18 -12.05
N TYR A 199 -13.74 0.76 -11.99
CA TYR A 199 -13.23 -0.11 -10.95
C TYR A 199 -13.36 0.51 -9.56
N LEU A 200 -12.88 1.74 -9.38
CA LEU A 200 -12.95 2.42 -8.09
C LEU A 200 -14.38 2.78 -7.70
N GLU A 201 -15.24 3.19 -8.64
CA GLU A 201 -16.66 3.48 -8.34
C GLU A 201 -17.38 2.25 -7.77
N SER A 202 -17.18 1.08 -8.39
CA SER A 202 -17.84 -0.16 -7.99
C SER A 202 -17.25 -0.78 -6.72
N LEU A 203 -15.92 -0.69 -6.54
CA LEU A 203 -15.21 -1.18 -5.35
C LEU A 203 -15.52 -0.34 -4.11
N LEU A 204 -15.39 0.99 -4.22
CA LEU A 204 -15.56 1.93 -3.12
C LEU A 204 -17.01 2.36 -2.91
N LYS A 205 -17.95 1.92 -3.75
CA LYS A 205 -19.38 2.30 -3.72
C LYS A 205 -19.60 3.82 -3.76
N VAL A 206 -18.81 4.52 -4.58
CA VAL A 206 -18.93 5.98 -4.79
C VAL A 206 -19.09 6.31 -6.27
N LYS A 207 -19.46 7.55 -6.56
CA LYS A 207 -19.38 8.12 -7.90
C LYS A 207 -18.14 8.98 -8.05
N LEU A 208 -17.47 8.86 -9.18
CA LEU A 208 -16.23 9.57 -9.48
C LEU A 208 -16.43 10.38 -10.76
N LYS A 209 -15.85 11.56 -10.81
CA LYS A 209 -15.66 12.31 -12.05
C LYS A 209 -14.18 12.38 -12.40
N VAL A 210 -13.87 12.32 -13.68
CA VAL A 210 -12.51 12.59 -14.15
C VAL A 210 -12.23 14.08 -13.98
N VAL A 211 -11.06 14.40 -13.44
CA VAL A 211 -10.54 15.76 -13.37
C VAL A 211 -9.45 15.87 -14.44
N GLU A 212 -9.55 16.88 -15.30
CA GLU A 212 -8.51 17.14 -16.29
C GLU A 212 -7.18 17.42 -15.59
N THR A 213 -6.12 16.77 -16.06
CA THR A 213 -4.77 16.93 -15.54
C THR A 213 -3.88 17.52 -16.62
N ASN A 214 -2.91 18.34 -16.22
CA ASN A 214 -1.88 18.86 -17.12
C ASN A 214 -0.74 17.85 -17.36
N VAL A 215 -0.83 16.66 -16.75
CA VAL A 215 0.19 15.61 -16.80
C VAL A 215 -0.43 14.38 -17.45
N LYS A 216 0.01 14.07 -18.67
CA LYS A 216 -0.57 13.02 -19.52
C LYS A 216 -0.54 11.62 -18.89
N GLU A 217 0.38 11.39 -17.95
CA GLU A 217 0.59 10.10 -17.27
C GLU A 217 -0.09 10.01 -15.89
N ASN A 218 -1.00 10.94 -15.57
CA ASN A 218 -1.73 10.92 -14.31
C ASN A 218 -3.24 10.77 -14.54
N VAL A 219 -3.87 9.93 -13.73
CA VAL A 219 -5.33 9.83 -13.62
C VAL A 219 -5.78 10.54 -12.35
N ALA A 220 -6.61 11.57 -12.49
CA ALA A 220 -7.22 12.26 -11.35
C ALA A 220 -8.73 12.03 -11.35
N LEU A 221 -9.25 11.57 -10.21
CA LEU A 221 -10.65 11.21 -10.01
C LEU A 221 -11.17 11.88 -8.75
N GLN A 222 -12.28 12.61 -8.86
CA GLN A 222 -12.90 13.31 -7.75
C GLN A 222 -14.20 12.63 -7.36
N VAL A 223 -14.34 12.28 -6.07
CA VAL A 223 -15.61 11.80 -5.51
C VAL A 223 -16.69 12.86 -5.67
N VAL A 224 -17.79 12.47 -6.31
CA VAL A 224 -19.01 13.27 -6.43
C VAL A 224 -19.79 13.09 -5.13
N LYS A 225 -20.16 14.21 -4.51
CA LYS A 225 -21.03 14.23 -3.33
C LYS A 225 -22.47 13.94 -3.72
#